data_AF-A0A940IXV7-F1
#
_entry.id   AF-A0A940IXV7-F1
#
_cell.length_a   1.000
_cell.length_b   1.000
_cell.length_c   1.000
_cell.angle_alpha   90.00
_cell.angle_beta   90.00
_cell.angle_gamma   90.00
#
_symmetry.space_group_name_H-M   'P 1'
#
loop_
_entity.id
_entity.type
_entity.pdbx_description
1 polymer ?
#
loop_
_entity_poly.entity_id
_entity_poly.type
_entity_poly.pdbx_seq_one_letter_code
_entity_poly.pdbx_strand_id
1 'polypeptide(L)'
;MHFDVFNGDADGIIALLQLRLAEPKTSQLVTGVKRDIELLQQVDVNQAKSVTVLDISMEKNHTALVELLNSGVDVFYADHHRVGDIPQSERLTSLIDTDANTCTSLIINHYLGGKYAHWAVAAAFGDNMNQSAMALAEQLGISATDQELLKQLGIVINYNGYGNDIGDLHYHPKDLYQALLEYPDPLLLVNQSGSIFEKLNQAYQADIALAESAQVVADNDICQIVLLDDAPWARRVSGVYGNLLANRNPDKAHAVLTKNSQSNSEPNADSEVSYTVSLRAPLNNKQGAGDICVQFPTGGGRSAAAGINQLPENLLENFVEAVTKYYQ
;
A
#
# COMPACT_ATOMS: atom_id res chain seq x y z
N MET A 1 26.35 7.80 -6.69
CA MET A 1 25.51 6.81 -7.38
C MET A 1 24.06 7.29 -7.37
N HIS A 2 23.17 6.65 -8.12
CA HIS A 2 21.73 6.96 -8.08
C HIS A 2 21.02 6.03 -7.09
N PHE A 3 20.03 6.56 -6.38
CA PHE A 3 19.15 5.79 -5.49
C PHE A 3 17.71 5.84 -6.00
N ASP A 4 17.04 4.69 -6.00
CA ASP A 4 15.59 4.60 -6.16
C ASP A 4 14.98 4.20 -4.82
N VAL A 5 14.14 5.08 -4.26
CA VAL A 5 13.47 4.93 -2.97
C VAL A 5 11.98 4.81 -3.23
N PHE A 6 11.35 3.71 -2.84
CA PHE A 6 9.96 3.44 -3.20
C PHE A 6 9.25 2.54 -2.19
N ASN A 7 7.94 2.74 -2.02
CA ASN A 7 7.11 1.84 -1.23
C ASN A 7 7.13 0.42 -1.81
N GLY A 8 7.10 -0.60 -0.95
CA GLY A 8 7.14 -2.01 -1.37
C GLY A 8 5.78 -2.61 -1.73
N ASP A 9 4.75 -1.78 -1.88
CA ASP A 9 3.44 -2.20 -2.37
C ASP A 9 3.35 -2.13 -3.90
N ALA A 10 2.14 -2.34 -4.44
CA ALA A 10 1.92 -2.26 -5.88
C ALA A 10 2.21 -0.88 -6.46
N ASP A 11 1.87 0.19 -5.77
CA ASP A 11 1.96 1.52 -6.34
C ASP A 11 3.41 2.00 -6.42
N GLY A 12 4.17 1.88 -5.33
CA GLY A 12 5.60 2.21 -5.32
C GLY A 12 6.44 1.34 -6.27
N ILE A 13 6.23 0.01 -6.26
CA ILE A 13 6.96 -0.91 -7.15
C ILE A 13 6.66 -0.60 -8.62
N ILE A 14 5.38 -0.43 -8.97
CA ILE A 14 5.00 -0.27 -10.37
C ILE A 14 5.32 1.14 -10.88
N ALA A 15 5.26 2.17 -10.04
CA ALA A 15 5.73 3.50 -10.39
C ALA A 15 7.22 3.46 -10.80
N LEU A 16 8.06 2.76 -10.04
CA LEU A 16 9.47 2.60 -10.37
C LEU A 16 9.65 1.78 -11.65
N LEU A 17 8.89 0.69 -11.78
CA LEU A 17 8.91 -0.19 -12.95
C LEU A 17 8.64 0.58 -14.25
N GLN A 18 7.59 1.40 -14.27
CA GLN A 18 7.27 2.25 -15.41
C GLN A 18 8.44 3.20 -15.76
N LEU A 19 9.01 3.88 -14.76
CA LEU A 19 10.14 4.79 -14.97
C LEU A 19 11.38 4.07 -15.51
N ARG A 20 11.70 2.87 -15.00
CA ARG A 20 12.94 2.16 -15.34
C ARG A 20 12.83 1.36 -16.64
N LEU A 21 11.62 0.97 -17.04
CA LEU A 21 11.35 0.53 -18.41
C LEU A 21 11.50 1.68 -19.40
N ALA A 22 11.01 2.88 -19.06
CA ALA A 22 11.12 4.07 -19.93
C ALA A 22 12.56 4.59 -20.05
N GLU A 23 13.25 4.64 -18.92
CA GLU A 23 14.58 5.19 -18.72
C GLU A 23 15.41 4.22 -17.86
N PRO A 24 16.02 3.21 -18.51
CA PRO A 24 16.87 2.24 -17.82
C PRO A 24 18.00 2.95 -17.06
N LYS A 25 18.17 2.56 -15.80
CA LYS A 25 19.16 3.17 -14.92
C LYS A 25 19.65 2.16 -13.89
N THR A 26 20.95 2.16 -13.64
CA THR A 26 21.53 1.42 -12.52
C THR A 26 21.38 2.23 -11.24
N SER A 27 20.78 1.64 -10.23
CA SER A 27 20.46 2.31 -8.96
C SER A 27 20.68 1.39 -7.77
N GLN A 28 20.88 2.01 -6.60
CA GLN A 28 20.69 1.34 -5.33
C GLN A 28 19.22 1.44 -4.93
N LEU A 29 18.59 0.29 -4.69
CA LEU A 29 17.18 0.20 -4.32
C LEU A 29 17.02 0.31 -2.80
N VAL A 30 16.13 1.20 -2.36
CA VAL A 30 15.70 1.36 -0.97
C VAL A 30 14.19 1.18 -0.93
N THR A 31 13.73 0.14 -0.24
CA THR A 31 12.32 -0.23 -0.14
C THR A 31 12.14 -1.19 1.02
N GLY A 32 10.92 -1.25 1.54
CA GLY A 32 10.53 -2.04 2.71
C GLY A 32 9.10 -2.56 2.57
N VAL A 33 8.53 -3.07 3.66
CA VAL A 33 7.10 -3.43 3.70
C VAL A 33 6.23 -2.18 3.47
N LYS A 34 4.94 -2.34 3.13
CA LYS A 34 4.03 -1.22 2.82
C LYS A 34 3.98 -0.13 3.89
N ARG A 35 4.12 -0.53 5.16
CA ARG A 35 4.08 0.36 6.32
C ARG A 35 5.41 1.06 6.63
N ASP A 36 6.50 0.67 5.97
CA ASP A 36 7.78 1.36 6.07
C ASP A 36 7.75 2.60 5.17
N ILE A 37 7.33 3.73 5.76
CA ILE A 37 7.03 4.97 5.04
C ILE A 37 8.10 6.05 5.21
N GLU A 38 9.16 5.79 5.98
CA GLU A 38 10.28 6.71 6.25
C GLU A 38 11.57 6.21 5.58
N LEU A 39 11.46 5.70 4.34
CA LEU A 39 12.54 5.04 3.63
C LEU A 39 13.67 5.99 3.22
N LEU A 40 13.38 7.29 3.03
CA LEU A 40 14.37 8.23 2.48
C LEU A 40 15.59 8.43 3.41
N GLN A 41 15.40 8.25 4.72
CA GLN A 41 16.48 8.34 5.71
C GLN A 41 17.57 7.27 5.53
N GLN A 42 17.31 6.21 4.77
CA GLN A 42 18.27 5.14 4.52
C GLN A 42 19.26 5.49 3.38
N VAL A 43 19.05 6.61 2.68
CA VAL A 43 19.96 7.05 1.61
C VAL A 43 21.23 7.68 2.21
N ASP A 44 22.39 7.12 1.87
CA ASP A 44 23.67 7.75 2.24
C ASP A 44 23.91 9.01 1.39
N VAL A 45 23.71 10.17 2.03
CA VAL A 45 23.87 11.49 1.43
C VAL A 45 25.26 11.72 0.82
N ASN A 46 26.31 11.09 1.36
CA ASN A 46 27.68 11.25 0.85
C ASN A 46 27.91 10.45 -0.44
N GLN A 47 27.09 9.45 -0.70
CA GLN A 47 27.17 8.60 -1.90
C GLN A 47 26.15 9.00 -2.97
N ALA A 48 25.04 9.64 -2.58
CA ALA A 48 23.97 10.04 -3.48
C ALA A 48 24.43 11.16 -4.44
N LYS A 49 24.25 10.93 -5.75
CA LYS A 49 24.34 11.97 -6.78
C LYS A 49 22.96 12.45 -7.20
N SER A 50 22.01 11.54 -7.22
CA SER A 50 20.60 11.84 -7.44
C SER A 50 19.73 10.75 -6.81
N VAL A 51 18.49 11.10 -6.51
CA VAL A 51 17.51 10.21 -5.88
C VAL A 51 16.17 10.31 -6.61
N THR A 52 15.53 9.18 -6.85
CA THR A 52 14.11 9.10 -7.25
C THR A 52 13.34 8.57 -6.04
N VAL A 53 12.30 9.29 -5.63
CA VAL A 53 11.45 8.95 -4.48
C VAL A 53 10.01 8.77 -4.96
N LEU A 54 9.41 7.63 -4.64
CA LEU A 54 8.10 7.23 -5.15
C LEU A 54 7.23 6.68 -4.03
N ASP A 55 5.99 7.16 -3.97
CA ASP A 55 4.93 6.57 -3.16
C ASP A 55 5.20 6.49 -1.64
N ILE A 56 5.97 7.44 -1.15
CA ILE A 56 6.11 7.68 0.28
C ILE A 56 5.87 9.16 0.56
N SER A 57 5.24 9.45 1.69
CA SER A 57 4.83 10.80 2.05
C SER A 57 6.03 11.74 2.18
N MET A 58 5.99 12.85 1.44
CA MET A 58 6.98 13.93 1.61
C MET A 58 6.96 14.50 3.03
N GLU A 59 5.79 14.63 3.66
CA GLU A 59 5.66 15.09 5.05
C GLU A 59 6.48 14.22 6.02
N LYS A 60 6.43 12.90 5.85
CA LYS A 60 7.18 11.94 6.68
C LYS A 60 8.67 11.90 6.37
N ASN A 61 9.05 12.20 5.14
CA ASN A 61 10.44 12.12 4.68
C ASN A 61 11.11 13.51 4.58
N HIS A 62 10.46 14.56 5.08
CA HIS A 62 10.88 15.95 4.89
C HIS A 62 12.30 16.22 5.38
N THR A 63 12.67 15.74 6.57
CA THR A 63 14.01 15.94 7.15
C THR A 63 15.10 15.34 6.24
N ALA A 64 14.93 14.09 5.81
CA ALA A 64 15.89 13.42 4.93
C ALA A 64 15.93 14.09 3.53
N LEU A 65 14.78 14.55 3.02
CA LEU A 65 14.71 15.30 1.76
C LEU A 65 15.52 16.60 1.83
N VAL A 66 15.34 17.40 2.88
CA VAL A 66 16.08 18.65 3.08
C VAL A 66 17.59 18.41 3.19
N GLU A 67 18.00 17.35 3.89
CA GLU A 67 19.41 16.99 4.02
C GLU A 67 20.05 16.67 2.65
N LEU A 68 19.37 15.87 1.81
CA LEU A 68 19.82 15.55 0.45
C LEU A 68 19.94 16.82 -0.41
N LEU A 69 18.91 17.67 -0.40
CA LEU A 69 18.89 18.90 -1.19
C LEU A 69 20.00 19.88 -0.77
N ASN A 70 20.21 20.06 0.54
CA ASN A 70 21.28 20.91 1.08
C ASN A 70 22.68 20.39 0.74
N SER A 71 22.81 19.08 0.53
CA SER A 71 24.05 18.42 0.10
C SER A 71 24.24 18.47 -1.43
N GLY A 72 23.34 19.15 -2.16
CA GLY A 72 23.43 19.34 -3.60
C GLY A 72 22.98 18.15 -4.42
N VAL A 73 22.23 17.21 -3.82
CA VAL A 73 21.68 16.02 -4.50
C VAL A 73 20.43 16.41 -5.28
N ASP A 74 20.35 15.95 -6.54
CA ASP A 74 19.14 16.14 -7.35
C ASP A 74 18.08 15.10 -6.98
N VAL A 75 16.87 15.54 -6.66
CA VAL A 75 15.77 14.68 -6.20
C VAL A 75 14.58 14.82 -7.14
N PHE A 76 14.12 13.69 -7.67
CA PHE A 76 12.81 13.54 -8.30
C PHE A 76 11.86 12.89 -7.30
N TYR A 77 10.71 13.50 -7.04
CA TYR A 77 9.75 13.04 -6.05
C TYR A 77 8.36 12.95 -6.69
N ALA A 78 7.74 11.77 -6.73
CA ALA A 78 6.36 11.60 -7.15
C ALA A 78 5.56 10.88 -6.07
N ASP A 79 4.44 11.47 -5.65
CA ASP A 79 3.65 10.96 -4.53
C ASP A 79 2.24 11.54 -4.53
N HIS A 80 1.30 10.80 -3.93
CA HIS A 80 -0.10 11.18 -3.74
C HIS A 80 -0.51 11.30 -2.25
N HIS A 81 0.42 11.08 -1.32
CA HIS A 81 0.19 11.21 0.11
C HIS A 81 0.22 12.68 0.57
N ARG A 82 0.07 12.88 1.88
CA ARG A 82 0.29 14.20 2.49
C ARG A 82 1.69 14.70 2.16
N VAL A 83 1.74 15.92 1.66
CA VAL A 83 2.98 16.54 1.20
C VAL A 83 3.67 17.36 2.29
N GLY A 84 2.91 18.04 3.16
CA GLY A 84 3.48 19.00 4.11
C GLY A 84 4.07 20.22 3.39
N ASP A 85 5.12 20.80 3.96
CA ASP A 85 5.86 21.90 3.31
C ASP A 85 6.80 21.35 2.22
N ILE A 86 6.71 21.89 1.01
CA ILE A 86 7.59 21.50 -0.11
C ILE A 86 8.85 22.36 -0.08
N PRO A 87 10.06 21.77 0.08
CA PRO A 87 11.32 22.53 0.07
C PRO A 87 11.52 23.31 -1.22
N GLN A 88 11.87 24.59 -1.10
CA GLN A 88 12.19 25.43 -2.26
C GLN A 88 13.64 25.17 -2.69
N SER A 89 13.82 24.39 -3.76
CA SER A 89 15.14 24.05 -4.30
C SER A 89 15.06 23.80 -5.80
N GLU A 90 16.01 24.35 -6.57
CA GLU A 90 16.15 24.06 -8.01
C GLU A 90 16.54 22.60 -8.28
N ARG A 91 16.96 21.86 -7.23
CA ARG A 91 17.32 20.44 -7.30
C ARG A 91 16.16 19.50 -7.00
N LEU A 92 14.99 20.02 -6.68
CA LEU A 92 13.79 19.23 -6.44
C LEU A 92 12.85 19.32 -7.64
N THR A 93 12.64 18.20 -8.32
CA THR A 93 11.49 18.01 -9.20
C THR A 93 10.42 17.28 -8.40
N SER A 94 9.25 17.89 -8.22
CA SER A 94 8.13 17.29 -7.48
C SER A 94 6.90 17.15 -8.36
N LEU A 95 6.34 15.94 -8.41
CA LEU A 95 5.09 15.58 -9.07
C LEU A 95 4.11 15.10 -7.98
N ILE A 96 3.38 16.03 -7.40
CA ILE A 96 2.48 15.76 -6.28
C ILE A 96 1.04 15.96 -6.72
N ASP A 97 0.21 14.95 -6.50
CA ASP A 97 -1.24 15.03 -6.72
C ASP A 97 -1.95 14.25 -5.61
N THR A 98 -2.63 14.97 -4.71
CA THR A 98 -3.30 14.39 -3.54
C THR A 98 -4.78 14.08 -3.80
N ASP A 99 -5.23 14.03 -5.05
CA ASP A 99 -6.60 13.64 -5.37
C ASP A 99 -6.90 12.23 -4.85
N ALA A 100 -8.12 12.03 -4.31
CA ALA A 100 -8.51 10.75 -3.74
C ALA A 100 -8.63 9.61 -4.78
N ASN A 101 -8.60 9.94 -6.08
CA ASN A 101 -8.76 9.01 -7.19
C ASN A 101 -7.46 8.83 -8.00
N THR A 102 -6.31 9.26 -7.49
CA THR A 102 -5.00 9.05 -8.14
C THR A 102 -4.02 8.33 -7.22
N CYS A 103 -3.10 7.58 -7.84
CA CYS A 103 -1.97 6.92 -7.18
C CYS A 103 -0.67 7.35 -7.87
N THR A 104 0.47 7.11 -7.24
CA THR A 104 1.80 7.46 -7.75
C THR A 104 2.05 6.89 -9.15
N SER A 105 1.61 5.66 -9.43
CA SER A 105 1.73 5.03 -10.74
C SER A 105 0.91 5.71 -11.82
N LEU A 106 -0.25 6.32 -11.49
CA LEU A 106 -1.02 7.12 -12.44
C LEU A 106 -0.34 8.47 -12.70
N ILE A 107 0.28 9.08 -11.68
CA ILE A 107 1.12 10.28 -11.82
C ILE A 107 2.29 9.99 -12.76
N ILE A 108 3.01 8.88 -12.55
CA ILE A 108 4.11 8.45 -13.43
C ILE A 108 3.62 8.14 -14.84
N ASN A 109 2.47 7.48 -14.99
CA ASN A 109 1.88 7.20 -16.30
C ASN A 109 1.62 8.49 -17.09
N HIS A 110 1.09 9.52 -16.43
CA HIS A 110 0.88 10.84 -17.03
C HIS A 110 2.21 11.48 -17.43
N TYR A 111 3.20 11.48 -16.53
CA TYR A 111 4.55 12.00 -16.79
C TYR A 111 5.23 11.34 -18.00
N LEU A 112 5.05 10.02 -18.16
CA LEU A 112 5.60 9.25 -19.28
C LEU A 112 4.74 9.27 -20.54
N GLY A 113 3.63 10.03 -20.56
CA GLY A 113 2.73 10.09 -21.72
C GLY A 113 2.11 8.74 -22.09
N GLY A 114 1.85 7.87 -21.12
CA GLY A 114 1.15 6.59 -21.34
C GLY A 114 2.02 5.43 -21.84
N LYS A 115 3.35 5.57 -21.90
CA LYS A 115 4.25 4.57 -22.51
C LYS A 115 4.14 3.14 -21.93
N TYR A 116 3.76 3.01 -20.66
CA TYR A 116 3.59 1.73 -19.95
C TYR A 116 2.25 1.62 -19.23
N ALA A 117 1.18 2.14 -19.84
CA ALA A 117 -0.08 2.36 -19.15
C ALA A 117 -0.79 1.09 -18.62
N HIS A 118 -0.52 -0.10 -19.18
CA HIS A 118 -1.04 -1.36 -18.60
C HIS A 118 -0.52 -1.61 -17.18
N TRP A 119 0.74 -1.27 -16.92
CA TRP A 119 1.31 -1.32 -15.57
C TRP A 119 0.60 -0.33 -14.65
N ALA A 120 0.33 0.88 -15.11
CA ALA A 120 -0.43 1.88 -14.35
C ALA A 120 -1.85 1.41 -14.00
N VAL A 121 -2.53 0.71 -14.92
CA VAL A 121 -3.84 0.08 -14.66
C VAL A 121 -3.73 -0.96 -13.54
N ALA A 122 -2.74 -1.85 -13.61
CA ALA A 122 -2.52 -2.85 -12.57
C ALA A 122 -2.23 -2.19 -11.21
N ALA A 123 -1.37 -1.17 -11.16
CA ALA A 123 -1.07 -0.43 -9.93
C ALA A 123 -2.31 0.23 -9.32
N ALA A 124 -3.12 0.91 -10.14
CA ALA A 124 -4.34 1.55 -9.68
C ALA A 124 -5.34 0.53 -9.09
N PHE A 125 -5.48 -0.66 -9.68
CA PHE A 125 -6.25 -1.74 -9.06
C PHE A 125 -5.61 -2.23 -7.74
N GLY A 126 -4.29 -2.36 -7.71
CA GLY A 126 -3.54 -2.75 -6.51
C GLY A 126 -3.77 -1.80 -5.34
N ASP A 127 -3.75 -0.49 -5.59
CA ASP A 127 -4.03 0.56 -4.60
C ASP A 127 -5.53 0.80 -4.37
N ASN A 128 -6.38 -0.13 -4.83
CA ASN A 128 -7.84 -0.12 -4.65
C ASN A 128 -8.56 1.09 -5.29
N MET A 129 -7.97 1.66 -6.36
CA MET A 129 -8.55 2.73 -7.18
C MET A 129 -9.32 2.16 -8.37
N ASN A 130 -10.29 1.29 -8.09
CA ASN A 130 -11.02 0.53 -9.11
C ASN A 130 -11.61 1.41 -10.23
N GLN A 131 -12.19 2.57 -9.88
CA GLN A 131 -12.79 3.47 -10.87
C GLN A 131 -11.74 4.07 -11.82
N SER A 132 -10.62 4.55 -11.29
CA SER A 132 -9.53 5.14 -12.08
C SER A 132 -8.84 4.10 -12.97
N ALA A 133 -8.64 2.89 -12.42
CA ALA A 133 -8.09 1.77 -13.16
C ALA A 133 -8.99 1.35 -14.34
N MET A 134 -10.31 1.24 -14.10
CA MET A 134 -11.28 0.93 -15.16
C MET A 134 -11.32 2.03 -16.22
N ALA A 135 -11.37 3.30 -15.83
CA ALA A 135 -11.41 4.42 -16.79
C ALA A 135 -10.17 4.43 -17.71
N LEU A 136 -8.97 4.23 -17.13
CA LEU A 136 -7.75 4.14 -17.93
C LEU A 136 -7.75 2.90 -18.84
N ALA A 137 -8.21 1.75 -18.34
CA ALA A 137 -8.27 0.52 -19.13
C ALA A 137 -9.24 0.62 -20.31
N GLU A 138 -10.41 1.25 -20.12
CA GLU A 138 -11.38 1.54 -21.18
C GLU A 138 -10.81 2.50 -22.22
N GLN A 139 -10.12 3.56 -21.80
CA GLN A 139 -9.45 4.49 -22.70
C GLN A 139 -8.40 3.80 -23.58
N LEU A 140 -7.70 2.79 -23.04
CA LEU A 140 -6.70 2.00 -23.73
C LEU A 140 -7.30 0.88 -24.59
N GLY A 141 -8.62 0.63 -24.49
CA GLY A 141 -9.29 -0.45 -25.20
C GLY A 141 -8.94 -1.85 -24.69
N ILE A 142 -8.54 -1.99 -23.42
CA ILE A 142 -8.19 -3.27 -22.80
C ILE A 142 -9.45 -4.12 -22.64
N SER A 143 -9.38 -5.40 -23.03
CA SER A 143 -10.53 -6.31 -22.94
C SER A 143 -10.95 -6.56 -21.49
N ALA A 144 -12.22 -6.87 -21.24
CA ALA A 144 -12.70 -7.16 -19.88
C ALA A 144 -11.93 -8.32 -19.21
N THR A 145 -11.51 -9.32 -19.99
CA THR A 145 -10.68 -10.43 -19.51
C THR A 145 -9.31 -9.94 -19.06
N ASP A 146 -8.64 -9.11 -19.86
CA ASP A 146 -7.33 -8.57 -19.53
C ASP A 146 -7.41 -7.58 -18.36
N GLN A 147 -8.49 -6.81 -18.26
CA GLN A 147 -8.75 -5.94 -17.10
C GLN A 147 -8.78 -6.73 -15.79
N GLU A 148 -9.46 -7.88 -15.77
CA GLU A 148 -9.52 -8.73 -14.59
C GLU A 148 -8.14 -9.35 -14.25
N LEU A 149 -7.34 -9.71 -15.26
CA LEU A 149 -5.97 -10.18 -15.04
C LEU A 149 -5.06 -9.08 -14.47
N LEU A 150 -5.15 -7.85 -14.99
CA LEU A 150 -4.39 -6.71 -14.47
C LEU A 150 -4.84 -6.35 -13.05
N LYS A 151 -6.14 -6.45 -12.77
CA LYS A 151 -6.67 -6.26 -11.43
C LYS A 151 -6.11 -7.28 -10.44
N GLN A 152 -6.13 -8.56 -10.80
CA GLN A 152 -5.55 -9.61 -9.99
C GLN A 152 -4.05 -9.39 -9.78
N LEU A 153 -3.31 -9.02 -10.83
CA LEU A 153 -1.89 -8.71 -10.74
C LEU A 153 -1.61 -7.58 -9.74
N GLY A 154 -2.34 -6.47 -9.85
CA GLY A 154 -2.25 -5.34 -8.93
C GLY A 154 -2.49 -5.76 -7.48
N ILE A 155 -3.57 -6.51 -7.24
CA ILE A 155 -3.94 -6.99 -5.91
C ILE A 155 -2.83 -7.88 -5.32
N VAL A 156 -2.28 -8.83 -6.09
CA VAL A 156 -1.30 -9.78 -5.54
C VAL A 156 0.08 -9.14 -5.31
N ILE A 157 0.45 -8.12 -6.09
CA ILE A 157 1.65 -7.30 -5.80
C ILE A 157 1.42 -6.49 -4.52
N ASN A 158 0.24 -5.85 -4.36
CA ASN A 158 -0.07 -5.09 -3.15
C ASN A 158 -0.11 -6.01 -1.91
N TYR A 159 -0.72 -7.19 -2.04
CA TYR A 159 -0.72 -8.24 -1.03
C TYR A 159 0.69 -8.62 -0.58
N ASN A 160 1.64 -8.74 -1.51
CA ASN A 160 3.04 -8.98 -1.15
C ASN A 160 3.67 -7.81 -0.39
N GLY A 161 3.14 -6.59 -0.46
CA GLY A 161 3.64 -5.46 0.32
C GLY A 161 3.24 -5.50 1.80
N TYR A 162 2.19 -6.23 2.17
CA TYR A 162 1.70 -6.27 3.56
C TYR A 162 2.52 -7.24 4.42
N GLY A 163 2.93 -6.76 5.59
CA GLY A 163 3.67 -7.55 6.58
C GLY A 163 4.11 -6.68 7.75
N ASN A 164 4.52 -7.32 8.85
CA ASN A 164 5.17 -6.62 9.95
C ASN A 164 6.64 -6.32 9.58
N ASP A 165 7.32 -7.29 8.98
CA ASP A 165 8.68 -7.15 8.48
C ASP A 165 8.86 -7.97 7.20
N ILE A 166 10.02 -7.84 6.55
CA ILE A 166 10.32 -8.52 5.28
C ILE A 166 10.15 -10.04 5.36
N GLY A 167 10.31 -10.65 6.55
CA GLY A 167 10.14 -12.09 6.75
C GLY A 167 8.70 -12.58 6.59
N ASP A 168 7.70 -11.69 6.70
CA ASP A 168 6.30 -12.04 6.43
C ASP A 168 6.00 -12.14 4.93
N LEU A 169 6.79 -11.50 4.07
CA LEU A 169 6.50 -11.34 2.65
C LEU A 169 6.91 -12.59 1.87
N HIS A 170 6.22 -12.85 0.74
CA HIS A 170 6.63 -13.94 -0.15
C HIS A 170 7.90 -13.58 -0.94
N TYR A 171 8.02 -12.30 -1.29
CA TYR A 171 9.19 -11.74 -1.97
C TYR A 171 9.62 -10.45 -1.30
N HIS A 172 10.92 -10.25 -1.16
CA HIS A 172 11.45 -8.93 -0.86
C HIS A 172 11.04 -7.97 -2.00
N PRO A 173 10.54 -6.75 -1.72
CA PRO A 173 10.11 -5.82 -2.76
C PRO A 173 11.16 -5.49 -3.84
N LYS A 174 12.46 -5.49 -3.49
CA LYS A 174 13.57 -5.34 -4.45
C LYS A 174 13.60 -6.47 -5.48
N ASP A 175 13.48 -7.71 -5.00
CA ASP A 175 13.52 -8.91 -5.84
C ASP A 175 12.26 -9.00 -6.69
N LEU A 176 11.10 -8.64 -6.12
CA LEU A 176 9.85 -8.53 -6.86
C LEU A 176 9.96 -7.51 -7.99
N TYR A 177 10.38 -6.27 -7.70
CA TYR A 177 10.62 -5.25 -8.71
C TYR A 177 11.56 -5.74 -9.83
N GLN A 178 12.69 -6.36 -9.47
CA GLN A 178 13.65 -6.86 -10.45
C GLN A 178 13.06 -7.95 -11.35
N ALA A 179 12.28 -8.87 -10.79
CA ALA A 179 11.59 -9.90 -11.56
C ALA A 179 10.54 -9.29 -12.50
N LEU A 180 9.82 -8.25 -12.07
CA LEU A 180 8.82 -7.58 -12.90
C LEU A 180 9.44 -6.75 -14.04
N LEU A 181 10.69 -6.26 -13.86
CA LEU A 181 11.41 -5.45 -14.86
C LEU A 181 11.68 -6.20 -16.17
N GLU A 182 11.63 -7.53 -16.17
CA GLU A 182 11.75 -8.37 -17.37
C GLU A 182 10.53 -8.28 -18.31
N TYR A 183 9.43 -7.65 -17.86
CA TYR A 183 8.15 -7.62 -18.57
C TYR A 183 7.74 -6.19 -18.96
N PRO A 184 8.00 -5.77 -20.21
CA PRO A 184 7.54 -4.47 -20.71
C PRO A 184 6.01 -4.30 -20.69
N ASP A 185 5.27 -5.41 -20.74
CA ASP A 185 3.81 -5.45 -20.64
C ASP A 185 3.41 -6.48 -19.57
N PRO A 186 2.62 -6.11 -18.54
CA PRO A 186 2.16 -7.04 -17.50
C PRO A 186 1.34 -8.21 -18.05
N LEU A 187 0.71 -8.07 -19.21
CA LEU A 187 -0.05 -9.17 -19.82
C LEU A 187 0.85 -10.34 -20.25
N LEU A 188 2.14 -10.10 -20.50
CA LEU A 188 3.11 -11.17 -20.75
C LEU A 188 3.35 -11.99 -19.48
N LEU A 189 3.45 -11.32 -18.34
CA LEU A 189 3.70 -11.95 -17.04
C LEU A 189 2.52 -12.82 -16.60
N VAL A 190 1.30 -12.28 -16.64
CA VAL A 190 0.10 -12.99 -16.15
C VAL A 190 -0.26 -14.22 -16.99
N ASN A 191 0.14 -14.22 -18.26
CA ASN A 191 -0.07 -15.35 -19.17
C ASN A 191 1.07 -16.37 -19.17
N GLN A 192 2.17 -16.11 -18.45
CA GLN A 192 3.29 -17.04 -18.33
C GLN A 192 3.05 -18.04 -17.18
N SER A 193 3.04 -19.33 -17.52
CA SER A 193 2.96 -20.41 -16.53
C SER A 193 4.20 -20.44 -15.62
N GLY A 194 3.99 -20.70 -14.33
CA GLY A 194 5.03 -20.74 -13.31
C GLY A 194 5.62 -19.37 -12.96
N SER A 195 5.00 -18.28 -13.45
CA SER A 195 5.44 -16.91 -13.19
C SER A 195 5.30 -16.52 -11.72
N ILE A 196 5.90 -15.39 -11.36
CA ILE A 196 5.73 -14.81 -10.02
C ILE A 196 4.26 -14.43 -9.74
N PHE A 197 3.50 -14.03 -10.77
CA PHE A 197 2.06 -13.79 -10.67
C PHE A 197 1.31 -15.05 -10.24
N GLU A 198 1.53 -16.18 -10.89
CA GLU A 198 0.83 -17.43 -10.57
C GLU A 198 1.11 -17.85 -9.11
N LYS A 199 2.38 -17.77 -8.67
CA LYS A 199 2.79 -18.11 -7.30
C LYS A 199 2.15 -17.19 -6.26
N LEU A 200 2.23 -15.87 -6.47
CA LEU A 200 1.62 -14.90 -5.57
C LEU A 200 0.10 -15.03 -5.53
N ASN A 201 -0.55 -15.27 -6.67
CA ASN A 201 -2.00 -15.48 -6.72
C ASN A 201 -2.43 -16.74 -5.96
N GLN A 202 -1.72 -17.86 -6.12
CA GLN A 202 -2.00 -19.08 -5.34
C GLN A 202 -1.89 -18.82 -3.83
N ALA A 203 -0.84 -18.13 -3.39
CA ALA A 203 -0.66 -17.79 -1.98
C ALA A 203 -1.73 -16.82 -1.47
N TYR A 204 -2.09 -15.81 -2.27
CA TYR A 204 -3.18 -14.89 -1.97
C TYR A 204 -4.52 -15.62 -1.78
N GLN A 205 -4.88 -16.54 -2.69
CA GLN A 205 -6.12 -17.31 -2.57
C GLN A 205 -6.14 -18.19 -1.31
N ALA A 206 -5.00 -18.80 -0.95
CA ALA A 206 -4.89 -19.59 0.26
C ALA A 206 -5.11 -18.74 1.53
N ASP A 207 -4.47 -17.56 1.59
CA ASP A 207 -4.60 -16.65 2.74
C ASP A 207 -6.01 -16.02 2.81
N ILE A 208 -6.65 -15.73 1.68
CA ILE A 208 -8.04 -15.26 1.63
C ILE A 208 -9.00 -16.32 2.14
N ALA A 209 -8.81 -17.61 1.80
CA ALA A 209 -9.65 -18.68 2.32
C ALA A 209 -9.55 -18.80 3.86
N LEU A 210 -8.38 -18.53 4.44
CA LEU A 210 -8.22 -18.44 5.89
C LEU A 210 -8.96 -17.24 6.45
N ALA A 211 -8.83 -16.06 5.83
CA ALA A 211 -9.54 -14.85 6.25
C ALA A 211 -11.06 -14.99 6.19
N GLU A 212 -11.61 -15.64 5.15
CA GLU A 212 -13.05 -15.89 5.00
C GLU A 212 -13.62 -16.89 6.02
N SER A 213 -12.76 -17.72 6.62
CA SER A 213 -13.14 -18.66 7.69
C SER A 213 -12.80 -18.15 9.11
N ALA A 214 -12.27 -16.93 9.20
CA ALA A 214 -11.86 -16.33 10.47
C ALA A 214 -13.06 -15.91 11.34
N GLN A 215 -12.77 -15.60 12.61
CA GLN A 215 -13.78 -15.17 13.57
C GLN A 215 -14.36 -13.81 13.18
N VAL A 216 -15.69 -13.72 13.11
CA VAL A 216 -16.42 -12.45 12.97
C VAL A 216 -16.75 -11.92 14.36
N VAL A 217 -16.20 -10.74 14.70
CA VAL A 217 -16.41 -10.05 15.99
C VAL A 217 -17.72 -9.29 15.98
N ALA A 218 -18.06 -8.65 14.85
CA ALA A 218 -19.33 -7.97 14.65
C ALA A 218 -19.74 -8.07 13.17
N ASP A 219 -21.04 -8.28 12.92
CA ASP A 219 -21.64 -8.16 11.59
C ASP A 219 -23.08 -7.69 11.75
N ASN A 220 -23.35 -6.48 11.28
CA ASN A 220 -24.66 -5.86 11.26
C ASN A 220 -24.81 -5.01 9.99
N ASP A 221 -25.92 -4.29 9.84
CA ASP A 221 -26.19 -3.48 8.64
C ASP A 221 -25.19 -2.33 8.43
N ILE A 222 -24.44 -1.93 9.46
CA ILE A 222 -23.53 -0.79 9.46
C ILE A 222 -22.07 -1.21 9.26
N CYS A 223 -21.63 -2.29 9.90
CA CYS A 223 -20.24 -2.73 9.83
C CYS A 223 -20.07 -4.25 9.91
N GLN A 224 -18.93 -4.70 9.36
CA GLN A 224 -18.41 -6.04 9.57
C GLN A 224 -16.97 -5.98 10.08
N ILE A 225 -16.68 -6.73 11.13
CA ILE A 225 -15.41 -6.72 11.85
C ILE A 225 -14.91 -8.14 12.01
N VAL A 226 -13.73 -8.43 11.47
CA VAL A 226 -13.13 -9.77 11.43
C VAL A 226 -11.83 -9.80 12.21
N LEU A 227 -11.60 -10.88 12.97
CA LEU A 227 -10.39 -11.11 13.77
C LEU A 227 -9.55 -12.24 13.18
N LEU A 228 -8.31 -11.90 12.84
CA LEU A 228 -7.28 -12.80 12.30
C LEU A 228 -6.25 -13.16 13.37
N ASP A 229 -5.55 -14.28 13.14
CA ASP A 229 -4.52 -14.81 14.03
C ASP A 229 -3.21 -14.00 14.04
N ASP A 230 -2.35 -14.30 15.01
CA ASP A 230 -0.93 -13.87 14.98
C ASP A 230 -0.16 -14.82 14.06
N ALA A 231 -0.20 -14.52 12.76
CA ALA A 231 0.50 -15.32 11.76
C ALA A 231 0.90 -14.47 10.55
N PRO A 232 1.98 -14.84 9.83
CA PRO A 232 2.41 -14.13 8.62
C PRO A 232 1.30 -13.98 7.58
N TRP A 233 0.49 -15.03 7.38
CA TRP A 233 -0.64 -15.01 6.44
C TRP A 233 -1.67 -13.93 6.78
N ALA A 234 -1.98 -13.77 8.08
CA ALA A 234 -2.94 -12.79 8.57
C ALA A 234 -2.43 -11.36 8.34
N ARG A 235 -1.13 -11.14 8.56
CA ARG A 235 -0.46 -9.86 8.34
C ARG A 235 -0.46 -9.46 6.87
N ARG A 236 -0.18 -10.40 5.97
CA ARG A 236 -0.22 -10.16 4.50
C ARG A 236 -1.64 -9.88 4.00
N VAL A 237 -2.61 -10.67 4.45
CA VAL A 237 -3.97 -10.60 3.87
C VAL A 237 -4.81 -9.45 4.43
N SER A 238 -4.47 -8.91 5.61
CA SER A 238 -5.31 -7.96 6.35
C SER A 238 -5.79 -6.77 5.50
N GLY A 239 -4.89 -6.08 4.81
CA GLY A 239 -5.23 -4.91 4.03
C GLY A 239 -6.05 -5.23 2.78
N VAL A 240 -5.67 -6.27 2.03
CA VAL A 240 -6.37 -6.69 0.80
C VAL A 240 -7.73 -7.31 1.09
N TYR A 241 -7.87 -8.03 2.22
CA TYR A 241 -9.15 -8.56 2.66
C TYR A 241 -10.10 -7.44 3.09
N GLY A 242 -9.61 -6.42 3.81
CA GLY A 242 -10.40 -5.22 4.11
C GLY A 242 -10.91 -4.52 2.85
N ASN A 243 -10.07 -4.42 1.80
CA ASN A 243 -10.49 -3.89 0.51
C ASN A 243 -11.53 -4.79 -0.18
N LEU A 244 -11.34 -6.12 -0.16
CA LEU A 244 -12.28 -7.09 -0.74
C LEU A 244 -13.67 -6.95 -0.11
N LEU A 245 -13.75 -6.88 1.23
CA LEU A 245 -15.00 -6.73 1.96
C LEU A 245 -15.70 -5.40 1.62
N ALA A 246 -14.95 -4.29 1.63
CA ALA A 246 -15.49 -2.97 1.28
C ALA A 246 -16.05 -2.92 -0.15
N ASN A 247 -15.40 -3.59 -1.11
CA ASN A 247 -15.90 -3.68 -2.49
C ASN A 247 -17.12 -4.60 -2.63
N ARG A 248 -17.24 -5.66 -1.82
CA ARG A 248 -18.42 -6.55 -1.82
C ARG A 248 -19.65 -5.88 -1.19
N ASN A 249 -19.44 -5.06 -0.15
CA ASN A 249 -20.52 -4.38 0.59
C ASN A 249 -20.23 -2.86 0.70
N PRO A 250 -20.48 -2.06 -0.35
CA PRO A 250 -20.03 -0.66 -0.42
C PRO A 250 -20.69 0.28 0.60
N ASP A 251 -21.79 -0.14 1.23
CA ASP A 251 -22.52 0.63 2.24
C ASP A 251 -22.07 0.34 3.68
N LYS A 252 -21.25 -0.71 3.90
CA LYS A 252 -20.76 -1.10 5.22
C LYS A 252 -19.34 -0.64 5.49
N ALA A 253 -19.05 -0.26 6.73
CA ALA A 253 -17.69 -0.12 7.22
C ALA A 253 -17.08 -1.50 7.50
N HIS A 254 -15.78 -1.66 7.25
CA HIS A 254 -15.10 -2.94 7.46
C HIS A 254 -13.84 -2.76 8.27
N ALA A 255 -13.67 -3.57 9.33
CA ALA A 255 -12.41 -3.62 10.06
C ALA A 255 -11.84 -5.03 10.08
N VAL A 256 -10.55 -5.14 9.82
CA VAL A 256 -9.79 -6.38 9.96
C VAL A 256 -8.79 -6.19 11.10
N LEU A 257 -8.92 -7.02 12.13
CA LEU A 257 -8.05 -7.04 13.28
C LEU A 257 -7.05 -8.17 13.12
N THR A 258 -5.77 -7.90 13.34
CA THR A 258 -4.72 -8.91 13.35
C THR A 258 -4.07 -8.91 14.74
N LYS A 259 -4.02 -10.07 15.40
CA LYS A 259 -3.35 -10.20 16.71
C LYS A 259 -1.88 -9.76 16.62
N ASN A 260 -1.46 -8.91 17.55
CA ASN A 260 -0.06 -8.53 17.70
C ASN A 260 0.71 -9.65 18.43
N SER A 261 1.97 -9.82 18.05
CA SER A 261 2.81 -10.85 18.67
C SER A 261 3.27 -10.43 20.06
N GLN A 262 3.20 -11.38 21.01
CA GLN A 262 3.62 -11.16 22.41
C GLN A 262 5.14 -11.20 22.61
N SER A 263 5.91 -11.55 21.58
CA SER A 263 7.39 -11.59 21.65
C SER A 263 8.05 -10.21 21.74
N ASN A 264 7.29 -9.13 21.47
CA ASN A 264 7.77 -7.74 21.49
C ASN A 264 7.40 -6.98 22.77
N SER A 265 6.74 -7.60 23.74
CA SER A 265 6.50 -7.00 25.05
C SER A 265 7.77 -7.04 25.90
N GLU A 266 8.12 -5.92 26.54
CA GLU A 266 9.17 -5.91 27.56
C GLU A 266 8.89 -6.99 28.61
N PRO A 267 9.93 -7.68 29.13
CA PRO A 267 9.78 -8.85 30.01
C PRO A 267 9.08 -8.58 31.36
N ASN A 268 8.61 -7.36 31.61
CA ASN A 268 7.89 -6.95 32.83
C ASN A 268 6.57 -6.19 32.56
N ALA A 269 6.11 -6.08 31.32
CA ALA A 269 4.75 -5.62 31.05
C ALA A 269 3.82 -6.82 31.19
N ASP A 270 2.76 -6.72 32.00
CA ASP A 270 1.59 -7.60 31.85
C ASP A 270 1.23 -7.58 30.36
N SER A 271 1.52 -8.66 29.64
CA SER A 271 1.48 -8.70 28.18
C SER A 271 0.02 -8.79 27.74
N GLU A 272 -0.68 -7.65 27.82
CA GLU A 272 -2.05 -7.52 27.36
C GLU A 272 -2.10 -7.83 25.86
N VAL A 273 -3.08 -8.64 25.47
CA VAL A 273 -3.37 -8.92 24.07
C VAL A 273 -3.74 -7.60 23.40
N SER A 274 -3.14 -7.33 22.25
CA SER A 274 -3.49 -6.19 21.42
C SER A 274 -3.62 -6.58 19.96
N TYR A 275 -4.31 -5.72 19.19
CA TYR A 275 -4.55 -5.93 17.77
C TYR A 275 -4.03 -4.76 16.95
N THR A 276 -3.48 -5.07 15.77
CA THR A 276 -3.40 -4.11 14.68
C THR A 276 -4.76 -4.07 13.98
N VAL A 277 -5.33 -2.88 13.81
CA VAL A 277 -6.64 -2.66 13.17
C VAL A 277 -6.44 -2.00 11.82
N SER A 278 -7.08 -2.55 10.79
CA SER A 278 -7.21 -1.94 9.46
C SER A 278 -8.68 -1.64 9.21
N LEU A 279 -9.06 -0.36 9.25
CA LEU A 279 -10.43 0.12 9.06
C LEU A 279 -10.60 0.68 7.63
N ARG A 280 -11.73 0.34 7.00
CA ARG A 280 -12.24 0.92 5.75
C ARG A 280 -13.60 1.56 6.03
N ALA A 281 -13.75 2.82 5.65
CA ALA A 281 -15.06 3.46 5.58
C ALA A 281 -15.91 2.79 4.48
N PRO A 282 -17.24 2.90 4.53
CA PRO A 282 -18.09 2.54 3.40
C PRO A 282 -17.63 3.24 2.13
N LEU A 283 -17.61 2.53 0.99
CA LEU A 283 -17.23 3.12 -0.29
C LEU A 283 -18.20 4.19 -0.76
N ASN A 284 -19.48 4.11 -0.35
CA ASN A 284 -20.49 5.12 -0.63
C ASN A 284 -20.49 6.27 0.40
N ASN A 285 -19.63 6.19 1.43
CA ASN A 285 -19.46 7.21 2.47
C ASN A 285 -17.99 7.27 2.94
N LYS A 286 -17.08 7.70 2.04
CA LYS A 286 -15.60 7.63 2.19
C LYS A 286 -15.01 8.63 3.21
N GLN A 287 -15.58 8.71 4.40
CA GLN A 287 -15.17 9.62 5.47
C GLN A 287 -15.18 8.94 6.85
N GLY A 288 -14.50 9.54 7.82
CA GLY A 288 -14.60 9.15 9.23
C GLY A 288 -13.68 8.08 9.76
N ALA A 289 -13.05 7.26 8.90
CA ALA A 289 -12.15 6.20 9.36
C ALA A 289 -11.03 6.77 10.25
N GLY A 290 -10.38 7.85 9.79
CA GLY A 290 -9.35 8.56 10.56
C GLY A 290 -9.87 9.10 11.89
N ASP A 291 -11.04 9.75 11.87
CA ASP A 291 -11.68 10.36 13.05
C ASP A 291 -12.03 9.33 14.13
N ILE A 292 -12.40 8.11 13.72
CA ILE A 292 -12.63 6.99 14.64
C ILE A 292 -11.31 6.51 15.21
N CYS A 293 -10.33 6.19 14.36
CA CYS A 293 -9.08 5.58 14.81
C CYS A 293 -8.30 6.48 15.77
N VAL A 294 -8.27 7.81 15.59
CA VAL A 294 -7.55 8.73 16.50
C VAL A 294 -8.11 8.77 17.93
N GLN A 295 -9.30 8.22 18.18
CA GLN A 295 -9.87 8.10 19.52
C GLN A 295 -9.18 6.98 20.33
N PHE A 296 -8.43 6.09 19.67
CA PHE A 296 -7.75 4.96 20.28
C PHE A 296 -6.23 5.18 20.31
N PRO A 297 -5.52 4.59 21.30
CA PRO A 297 -4.07 4.67 21.37
C PRO A 297 -3.41 4.22 20.07
N THR A 298 -2.41 4.95 19.58
CA THR A 298 -1.69 4.65 18.32
C THR A 298 -2.53 4.70 17.05
N GLY A 299 -3.76 5.20 17.11
CA GLY A 299 -4.64 5.30 15.95
C GLY A 299 -4.40 6.54 15.09
N GLY A 300 -4.64 6.39 13.79
CA GLY A 300 -4.52 7.45 12.81
C GLY A 300 -4.87 6.98 11.40
N GLY A 301 -4.80 7.89 10.42
CA GLY A 301 -5.04 7.56 9.02
C GLY A 301 -5.74 8.65 8.22
N ARG A 302 -6.33 8.25 7.09
CA ARG A 302 -7.08 9.12 6.17
C ARG A 302 -8.59 8.94 6.39
N SER A 303 -9.39 9.80 5.77
CA SER A 303 -10.84 9.79 5.92
C SER A 303 -11.51 8.47 5.49
N ALA A 304 -11.01 7.82 4.43
CA ALA A 304 -11.60 6.59 3.89
C ALA A 304 -10.94 5.29 4.42
N ALA A 305 -9.71 5.37 4.91
CA ALA A 305 -8.94 4.22 5.38
C ALA A 305 -7.98 4.66 6.50
N ALA A 306 -8.03 3.94 7.62
CA ALA A 306 -7.28 4.26 8.81
C ALA A 306 -6.91 2.98 9.58
N GLY A 307 -6.10 3.12 10.62
CA GLY A 307 -5.70 1.99 11.43
C GLY A 307 -5.28 2.36 12.84
N ILE A 308 -5.09 1.32 13.64
CA ILE A 308 -4.61 1.38 15.02
C ILE A 308 -3.50 0.33 15.13
N ASN A 309 -2.32 0.70 15.61
CA ASN A 309 -1.20 -0.26 15.69
C ASN A 309 -1.34 -1.20 16.89
N GLN A 310 -1.86 -0.68 17.99
CA GLN A 310 -2.05 -1.39 19.25
C GLN A 310 -3.40 -1.00 19.83
N LEU A 311 -4.45 -1.76 19.48
CA LEU A 311 -5.74 -1.72 20.16
C LEU A 311 -5.72 -2.77 21.27
N PRO A 312 -5.69 -2.38 22.56
CA PRO A 312 -5.84 -3.30 23.69
C PRO A 312 -7.14 -4.10 23.61
N GLU A 313 -7.11 -5.38 24.01
CA GLU A 313 -8.29 -6.27 23.95
C GLU A 313 -9.48 -5.72 24.75
N ASN A 314 -9.23 -5.07 25.89
CA ASN A 314 -10.28 -4.45 26.70
C ASN A 314 -10.96 -3.23 26.04
N LEU A 315 -10.40 -2.66 24.98
CA LEU A 315 -11.00 -1.57 24.20
C LEU A 315 -11.72 -2.05 22.93
N LEU A 316 -11.76 -3.37 22.68
CA LEU A 316 -12.36 -3.92 21.46
C LEU A 316 -13.84 -3.58 21.34
N GLU A 317 -14.61 -3.75 22.42
CA GLU A 317 -16.05 -3.41 22.43
C GLU A 317 -16.26 -1.91 22.16
N ASN A 318 -15.48 -1.03 22.79
CA ASN A 318 -15.53 0.41 22.54
C ASN A 318 -15.22 0.77 21.09
N PHE A 319 -14.28 0.05 20.46
CA PHE A 319 -13.98 0.23 19.03
C PHE A 319 -15.16 -0.16 18.13
N VAL A 320 -15.79 -1.31 18.39
CA VAL A 320 -16.98 -1.76 17.65
C VAL A 320 -18.12 -0.74 17.78
N GLU A 321 -18.38 -0.23 18.99
CA GLU A 321 -19.38 0.79 19.25
C GLU A 321 -19.08 2.11 18.53
N ALA A 322 -17.82 2.55 18.56
CA ALA A 322 -17.40 3.79 17.89
C ALA A 322 -17.61 3.72 16.37
N VAL A 323 -17.26 2.60 15.74
CA VAL A 323 -17.50 2.36 14.31
C VAL A 323 -18.99 2.33 14.01
N THR A 324 -19.76 1.53 14.76
CA THR A 324 -21.21 1.37 14.54
C THR A 324 -21.93 2.71 14.70
N LYS A 325 -21.60 3.50 15.72
CA LYS A 325 -22.22 4.80 15.98
C LYS A 325 -21.89 5.85 14.93
N TYR A 326 -20.67 5.83 14.37
CA TYR A 326 -20.25 6.84 13.39
C TYR A 326 -21.00 6.67 12.05
N TYR A 327 -21.26 5.43 11.64
CA TYR A 327 -21.85 5.12 10.32
C TYR A 327 -23.36 4.78 10.36
N GLN A 328 -24.01 4.93 11.52
CA GLN A 328 -25.46 4.83 11.66
C GLN A 328 -26.18 6.05 11.08
#